data_AF-A0A7M5WYZ4-F1
#
_entry.id   AF-A0A7M5WYZ4-F1
#
_cell.length_a   1.000
_cell.length_b   1.000
_cell.length_c   1.000
_cell.angle_alpha   90.00
_cell.angle_beta   90.00
_cell.angle_gamma   90.00
#
_symmetry.space_group_name_H-M   'P 1'
#
loop_
_entity.id
_entity.type
_entity.pdbx_description
1 polymer ?
#
loop_
_entity_poly.entity_id
_entity_poly.type
_entity_poly.pdbx_seq_one_letter_code
_entity_poly.pdbx_strand_id
1 'polypeptide(L)'
;MQPTFITVLCLVCLGLTRKTQSFVITPPPVECPNYLCKDKENGNYEYSFFGVVNPHYILQCSNGVASCQTCWPGNLFFRPDCNQCLFNYDDQCTATTSKPPQPTTATTTTKLSTKTTAQPQTTRLSIQCPQNECTKRGLHFSGNIADQSNHRQYIACWDGKTVGCVRCPANLVFDEIMNACVYPVAPDNNNGGLNVYL
;
A
#
# COMPACT_ATOMS: atom_id res chain seq x y z
N MET A 1 72.08 -26.92 -5.76
CA MET A 1 71.08 -27.48 -6.71
C MET A 1 69.75 -27.62 -5.98
N GLN A 2 68.85 -26.64 -6.15
CA GLN A 2 67.41 -26.75 -5.83
C GLN A 2 66.63 -25.85 -6.80
N PRO A 3 65.41 -26.23 -7.22
CA PRO A 3 64.85 -25.79 -8.49
C PRO A 3 63.90 -24.59 -8.38
N THR A 4 63.93 -23.77 -9.41
CA THR A 4 62.95 -22.73 -9.75
C THR A 4 61.62 -23.37 -10.17
N PHE A 5 60.52 -23.03 -9.50
CA PHE A 5 59.16 -23.27 -10.01
C PHE A 5 58.50 -21.92 -10.33
N ILE A 6 58.34 -21.69 -11.63
CA ILE A 6 57.48 -20.67 -12.21
C ILE A 6 56.06 -21.20 -12.12
N THR A 7 55.19 -20.54 -11.35
CA THR A 7 53.74 -20.82 -11.38
C THR A 7 53.02 -19.65 -12.03
N VAL A 8 52.42 -19.98 -13.17
CA VAL A 8 51.68 -19.09 -14.06
C VAL A 8 50.36 -18.66 -13.41
N LEU A 9 50.12 -17.36 -13.56
CA LEU A 9 48.87 -16.60 -13.47
C LEU A 9 47.58 -17.42 -13.69
N CYS A 10 46.65 -17.39 -12.73
CA CYS A 10 45.24 -17.62 -12.99
C CYS A 10 44.44 -16.46 -12.38
N LEU A 11 44.27 -15.41 -13.19
CA LEU A 11 43.29 -14.34 -12.99
C LEU A 11 41.90 -14.95 -13.13
N VAL A 12 41.34 -15.47 -12.03
CA VAL A 12 39.90 -15.67 -11.94
C VAL A 12 39.33 -14.38 -11.35
N CYS A 13 39.02 -13.43 -12.22
CA CYS A 13 38.08 -12.36 -11.92
C CYS A 13 36.72 -13.03 -11.65
N LEU A 14 36.48 -13.44 -10.42
CA LEU A 14 35.14 -13.75 -9.93
C LEU A 14 34.36 -12.43 -10.02
N GLY A 15 33.65 -12.28 -11.13
CA GLY A 15 32.65 -11.25 -11.34
C GLY A 15 31.57 -11.41 -10.29
N LEU A 16 31.75 -10.74 -9.15
CA LEU A 16 30.67 -10.38 -8.25
C LEU A 16 29.79 -9.38 -9.01
N THR A 17 28.91 -9.91 -9.86
CA THR A 17 27.70 -9.18 -10.22
C THR A 17 26.90 -9.04 -8.93
N ARG A 18 27.11 -7.92 -8.23
CA ARG A 18 26.14 -7.42 -7.25
C ARG A 18 24.83 -7.22 -8.01
N LYS A 19 23.99 -8.25 -8.03
CA LYS A 19 22.55 -8.04 -8.16
C LYS A 19 22.19 -7.18 -6.97
N THR A 20 22.08 -5.87 -7.19
CA THR A 20 21.28 -4.99 -6.34
C THR A 20 19.85 -5.47 -6.51
N GLN A 21 19.51 -6.50 -5.76
CA GLN A 21 18.15 -6.96 -5.57
C GLN A 21 17.46 -5.81 -4.83
N SER A 22 16.77 -4.97 -5.60
CA SER A 22 15.93 -3.92 -5.04
C SER A 22 14.73 -4.63 -4.43
N PHE A 23 14.91 -5.13 -3.21
CA PHE A 23 13.83 -5.66 -2.41
C PHE A 23 12.88 -4.49 -2.16
N VAL A 24 11.69 -4.56 -2.74
CA VAL A 24 10.58 -3.71 -2.32
C VAL A 24 10.13 -4.24 -0.96
N ILE A 25 10.91 -3.92 0.07
CA ILE A 25 10.58 -4.26 1.45
C ILE A 25 9.38 -3.41 1.81
N THR A 26 8.20 -4.02 1.95
CA THR A 26 7.07 -3.33 2.58
C THR A 26 7.50 -2.91 3.98
N PRO A 27 7.23 -1.67 4.38
CA PRO A 27 7.69 -1.22 5.68
C PRO A 27 6.93 -1.98 6.79
N PRO A 28 7.56 -2.16 7.96
CA PRO A 28 7.01 -2.99 9.04
C PRO A 28 5.73 -2.38 9.61
N PRO A 29 4.71 -3.17 9.99
CA PRO A 29 3.47 -2.66 10.57
C PRO A 29 3.72 -1.65 11.70
N VAL A 30 2.94 -0.57 11.72
CA VAL A 30 3.06 0.51 12.71
C VAL A 30 1.91 0.47 13.72
N GLU A 31 2.15 1.00 14.91
CA GLU A 31 1.08 1.22 15.89
C GLU A 31 0.12 2.30 15.39
N CYS A 32 -1.19 2.03 15.46
CA CYS A 32 -2.22 2.95 15.00
C CYS A 32 -3.28 3.25 16.08
N PRO A 33 -2.89 3.87 17.21
CA PRO A 33 -3.84 4.20 18.26
C PRO A 33 -4.75 5.39 17.89
N ASN A 34 -6.01 5.34 18.33
CA ASN A 34 -7.02 6.38 18.03
C ASN A 34 -6.62 7.79 18.48
N TYR A 35 -5.73 7.95 19.47
CA TYR A 35 -5.25 9.27 19.87
C TYR A 35 -4.54 10.02 18.75
N LEU A 36 -4.03 9.32 17.72
CA LEU A 36 -3.46 9.95 16.53
C LEU A 36 -4.50 10.80 15.77
N CYS A 37 -5.78 10.47 15.90
CA CYS A 37 -6.91 11.22 15.34
C CYS A 37 -7.57 12.16 16.35
N LYS A 38 -6.97 12.36 17.53
CA LYS A 38 -7.46 13.34 18.50
C LYS A 38 -7.37 14.74 17.88
N ASP A 39 -8.47 15.47 17.95
CA ASP A 39 -8.61 16.84 17.43
C ASP A 39 -8.33 16.97 15.91
N LYS A 40 -8.34 15.84 15.18
CA LYS A 40 -8.30 15.81 13.71
C LYS A 40 -9.70 15.62 13.16
N GLU A 41 -9.97 16.29 12.04
CA GLU A 41 -11.18 16.05 11.25
C GLU A 41 -11.08 14.73 10.49
N ASN A 42 -12.16 14.37 9.79
CA ASN A 42 -12.14 13.21 8.90
C ASN A 42 -11.22 13.51 7.71
N GLY A 43 -10.28 12.62 7.43
CA GLY A 43 -9.33 12.83 6.34
C GLY A 43 -8.08 11.97 6.44
N ASN A 44 -7.16 12.22 5.51
CA ASN A 44 -5.86 11.56 5.44
C ASN A 44 -4.77 12.52 5.89
N TYR A 45 -3.85 12.03 6.69
CA TYR A 45 -2.79 12.78 7.33
C TYR A 45 -1.48 12.02 7.21
N GLU A 46 -0.39 12.77 7.32
CA GLU A 46 0.92 12.18 7.48
C GLU A 46 0.98 11.40 8.80
N TYR A 47 1.46 10.16 8.73
CA TYR A 47 1.63 9.37 9.94
C TYR A 47 2.79 9.93 10.77
N SER A 48 2.53 10.17 12.05
CA SER A 48 3.55 10.56 13.02
C SER A 48 3.30 9.87 14.35
N PHE A 49 4.36 9.31 14.94
CA PHE A 49 4.31 8.66 16.24
C PHE A 49 5.37 9.26 17.16
N PHE A 50 4.94 9.80 18.30
CA PHE A 50 5.80 10.58 19.20
C PHE A 50 6.59 11.70 18.50
N GLY A 51 5.98 12.36 17.52
CA GLY A 51 6.60 13.44 16.75
C GLY A 51 7.57 12.96 15.66
N VAL A 52 7.80 11.66 15.54
CA VAL A 52 8.58 11.08 14.44
C VAL A 52 7.66 10.83 13.26
N VAL A 53 7.86 11.55 12.18
CA VAL A 53 7.13 11.38 10.92
C VAL A 53 7.62 10.12 10.21
N ASN A 54 6.68 9.29 9.74
CA ASN A 54 6.98 8.20 8.81
C ASN A 54 6.18 8.43 7.52
N PRO A 55 6.83 8.94 6.45
CA PRO A 55 6.13 9.29 5.23
C PRO A 55 5.68 8.05 4.44
N HIS A 56 6.08 6.85 4.83
CA HIS A 56 5.65 5.61 4.16
C HIS A 56 4.28 5.12 4.61
N TYR A 57 3.61 5.86 5.49
CA TYR A 57 2.29 5.55 6.02
C TYR A 57 1.34 6.73 5.89
N ILE A 58 0.09 6.40 5.62
CA ILE A 58 -1.05 7.31 5.67
C ILE A 58 -1.79 7.04 6.98
N LEU A 59 -2.04 8.10 7.76
CA LEU A 59 -3.00 8.08 8.86
C LEU A 59 -4.35 8.55 8.32
N GLN A 60 -5.34 7.66 8.30
CA GLN A 60 -6.71 7.99 7.95
C GLN A 60 -7.55 8.10 9.22
N CYS A 61 -8.20 9.26 9.40
CA CYS A 61 -9.08 9.54 10.51
C CYS A 61 -10.54 9.53 10.08
N SER A 62 -11.39 8.85 10.87
CA SER A 62 -12.84 8.89 10.69
C SER A 62 -13.54 8.86 12.05
N ASN A 63 -14.22 9.95 12.39
CA ASN A 63 -14.92 10.17 13.66
C ASN A 63 -14.04 9.87 14.88
N GLY A 64 -12.76 10.29 14.82
CA GLY A 64 -11.77 10.04 15.88
C GLY A 64 -11.15 8.65 15.89
N VAL A 65 -11.51 7.75 14.97
CA VAL A 65 -10.90 6.43 14.80
C VAL A 65 -9.73 6.53 13.82
N ALA A 66 -8.58 5.97 14.21
CA ALA A 66 -7.36 5.94 13.40
C ALA A 66 -7.26 4.63 12.59
N SER A 67 -6.89 4.76 11.32
CA SER A 67 -6.54 3.66 10.43
C SER A 67 -5.23 4.00 9.74
N CYS A 68 -4.21 3.14 9.88
CA CYS A 68 -2.86 3.42 9.38
C CYS A 68 -2.52 2.43 8.29
N GLN A 69 -2.16 2.93 7.11
CA GLN A 69 -1.93 2.11 5.93
C GLN A 69 -0.60 2.48 5.29
N THR A 70 0.10 1.51 4.75
CA THR A 70 1.32 1.73 3.99
C THR A 70 1.04 2.37 2.63
N CYS A 71 1.94 3.25 2.22
CA CYS A 71 1.94 3.83 0.89
C CYS A 71 2.45 2.80 -0.14
N TRP A 72 1.52 2.18 -0.86
CA TRP A 72 1.79 1.08 -1.80
C TRP A 72 1.72 1.51 -3.27
N PRO A 73 2.53 0.93 -4.20
CA PRO A 73 3.53 -0.16 -4.06
C PRO A 73 4.85 0.16 -3.34
N GLY A 74 5.12 -0.53 -2.23
CA GLY A 74 6.42 -0.50 -1.55
C GLY A 74 6.57 0.56 -0.46
N ASN A 75 7.64 1.34 -0.53
CA ASN A 75 7.97 2.46 0.37
C ASN A 75 7.74 3.81 -0.33
N LEU A 76 6.55 4.04 -0.91
CA LEU A 76 6.23 5.37 -1.45
C LEU A 76 6.08 6.39 -0.31
N PHE A 77 6.10 7.67 -0.66
CA PHE A 77 6.02 8.78 0.28
C PHE A 77 4.63 9.43 0.21
N PHE A 78 3.88 9.41 1.31
CA PHE A 78 2.61 10.12 1.44
C PHE A 78 2.87 11.61 1.45
N ARG A 79 2.14 12.33 0.58
CA ARG A 79 2.14 13.78 0.48
C ARG A 79 0.76 14.30 0.85
N PRO A 80 0.58 14.93 2.03
CA PRO A 80 -0.73 15.37 2.51
C PRO A 80 -1.32 16.50 1.64
N ASP A 81 -0.48 17.31 1.02
CA ASP A 81 -0.87 18.35 0.05
C ASP A 81 -1.51 17.77 -1.22
N CYS A 82 -1.04 16.59 -1.65
CA CYS A 82 -1.57 15.87 -2.80
C CYS A 82 -2.67 14.85 -2.41
N ASN A 83 -2.75 14.51 -1.12
CA ASN A 83 -3.45 13.34 -0.60
C ASN A 83 -3.12 12.05 -1.37
N GLN A 84 -1.82 11.84 -1.67
CA GLN A 84 -1.34 10.77 -2.56
C GLN A 84 0.00 10.20 -2.06
N CYS A 85 0.27 8.94 -2.41
CA CYS A 85 1.58 8.32 -2.26
C CYS A 85 2.40 8.55 -3.54
N LEU A 86 3.59 9.13 -3.41
CA LEU A 86 4.49 9.47 -4.52
C LEU A 86 5.78 8.63 -4.48
N PHE A 87 6.42 8.44 -5.63
CA PHE A 87 7.65 7.64 -5.71
C PHE A 87 8.81 8.33 -4.99
N ASN A 88 8.92 9.65 -5.15
CA ASN A 88 9.81 10.48 -4.36
C ASN A 88 8.99 11.49 -3.57
N TYR A 89 9.49 11.87 -2.39
CA TYR A 89 8.84 12.88 -1.56
C TYR A 89 8.63 14.20 -2.33
N ASP A 90 9.60 14.62 -3.14
CA ASP A 90 9.59 15.91 -3.85
C ASP A 90 8.88 15.90 -5.22
N ASP A 91 8.27 14.77 -5.60
CA ASP A 91 7.53 14.70 -6.86
C ASP A 91 6.29 15.61 -6.80
N GLN A 92 5.88 16.13 -7.96
CA GLN A 92 4.66 16.94 -8.06
C GLN A 92 3.42 16.05 -7.97
N CYS A 93 2.34 16.58 -7.37
CA CYS A 93 1.05 15.90 -7.34
C CYS A 93 0.59 15.56 -8.78
N THR A 94 0.27 14.30 -9.04
CA THR A 94 -0.03 13.82 -10.41
C THR A 94 -1.50 14.00 -10.81
N ALA A 95 -2.31 14.65 -9.98
CA ALA A 95 -3.70 14.97 -10.29
C ALA A 95 -4.00 16.48 -10.22
N THR A 96 -4.31 17.04 -11.38
CA THR A 96 -5.18 18.21 -11.55
C THR A 96 -6.58 17.82 -11.03
N THR A 97 -7.18 18.64 -10.16
CA THR A 97 -8.50 18.48 -9.48
C THR A 97 -8.65 17.38 -8.43
N SER A 98 -8.17 17.65 -7.22
CA SER A 98 -9.00 17.69 -6.00
C SER A 98 -8.25 18.47 -4.92
N LYS A 99 -8.72 19.67 -4.62
CA LYS A 99 -8.18 20.51 -3.55
C LYS A 99 -8.32 19.75 -2.21
N PRO A 100 -7.32 19.77 -1.32
CA PRO A 100 -7.50 19.25 0.04
C PRO A 100 -8.69 19.93 0.73
N PRO A 101 -9.44 19.26 1.62
CA PRO A 101 -10.37 19.94 2.51
C PRO A 101 -9.57 20.85 3.44
N GLN A 102 -9.41 22.10 3.01
CA GLN A 102 -8.93 23.20 3.85
C GLN A 102 -10.08 23.63 4.77
N PRO A 103 -9.81 24.11 6.01
CA PRO A 103 -10.83 24.38 7.01
C PRO A 103 -11.81 25.42 6.48
N THR A 104 -13.06 25.01 6.27
CA THR A 104 -14.12 25.95 5.93
C THR A 104 -14.96 26.13 7.17
N THR A 105 -14.75 27.26 7.86
CA THR A 105 -15.72 27.78 8.83
C THR A 105 -17.05 28.00 8.10
N ALA A 106 -17.98 27.05 8.20
CA ALA A 106 -19.25 27.11 7.51
C ALA A 106 -20.30 27.79 8.39
N THR A 107 -20.48 29.09 8.16
CA THR A 107 -21.69 29.83 8.51
C THR A 107 -22.89 29.19 7.80
N THR A 108 -23.91 28.85 8.59
CA THR A 108 -25.26 28.46 8.17
C THR A 108 -25.83 29.47 7.15
N THR A 109 -26.41 29.03 6.02
CA THR A 109 -27.84 29.22 5.64
C THR A 109 -28.18 28.56 4.28
N THR A 110 -29.31 27.82 4.26
CA THR A 110 -30.28 27.54 3.16
C THR A 110 -29.98 26.62 1.96
N LYS A 111 -30.49 25.38 2.10
CA LYS A 111 -31.49 24.64 1.27
C LYS A 111 -31.52 24.76 -0.29
N LEU A 112 -31.44 23.57 -0.90
CA LEU A 112 -32.06 23.06 -2.14
C LEU A 112 -31.47 23.43 -3.51
N SER A 113 -30.87 22.45 -4.20
CA SER A 113 -31.50 21.81 -5.37
C SER A 113 -30.61 20.71 -5.97
N THR A 114 -31.12 19.49 -5.98
CA THR A 114 -30.64 18.32 -6.73
C THR A 114 -30.64 18.61 -8.23
N LYS A 115 -29.48 18.51 -8.87
CA LYS A 115 -29.38 18.27 -10.31
C LYS A 115 -28.29 17.24 -10.60
N THR A 116 -28.71 15.98 -10.62
CA THR A 116 -27.97 14.85 -11.18
C THR A 116 -27.59 15.21 -12.62
N THR A 117 -26.30 15.47 -12.84
CA THR A 117 -25.74 15.59 -14.19
C THR A 117 -25.02 14.28 -14.45
N ALA A 118 -25.60 13.45 -15.30
CA ALA A 118 -25.01 12.19 -15.74
C ALA A 118 -23.63 12.48 -16.34
N GLN A 119 -22.58 12.03 -15.66
CA GLN A 119 -21.22 12.10 -16.16
C GLN A 119 -21.05 11.01 -17.24
N PRO A 120 -20.38 11.28 -18.38
CA PRO A 120 -20.21 10.30 -19.44
C PRO A 120 -19.44 9.11 -18.89
N GLN A 121 -20.08 7.94 -18.87
CA GLN A 121 -19.44 6.68 -18.53
C GLN A 121 -18.43 6.34 -19.62
N THR A 122 -17.16 6.70 -19.39
CA THR A 122 -16.06 5.99 -20.03
C THR A 122 -16.04 4.60 -19.41
N THR A 123 -16.30 3.58 -20.21
CA THR A 123 -16.23 2.16 -19.88
C THR A 123 -14.81 1.77 -19.46
N ARG A 124 -14.40 2.13 -18.23
CA ARG A 124 -13.36 1.38 -17.52
C ARG A 124 -13.96 0.01 -17.24
N LEU A 125 -13.30 -1.05 -17.70
CA LEU A 125 -13.56 -2.41 -17.25
C LEU A 125 -13.55 -2.40 -15.72
N SER A 126 -14.72 -2.37 -15.11
CA SER A 126 -14.87 -2.47 -13.66
C SER A 126 -14.42 -3.87 -13.29
N ILE A 127 -13.27 -3.97 -12.63
CA ILE A 127 -12.90 -5.18 -11.91
C ILE A 127 -14.03 -5.41 -10.91
N GLN A 128 -14.87 -6.41 -11.16
CA GLN A 128 -15.96 -6.75 -10.26
C GLN A 128 -15.32 -7.29 -8.97
N CYS A 129 -15.43 -6.51 -7.90
CA CYS A 129 -14.92 -6.93 -6.61
C CYS A 129 -15.90 -7.85 -5.90
N PRO A 130 -15.43 -8.95 -5.30
CA PRO A 130 -16.24 -9.72 -4.36
C PRO A 130 -16.80 -8.79 -3.29
N GLN A 131 -18.13 -8.79 -3.17
CA GLN A 131 -18.84 -8.00 -2.17
C GLN A 131 -18.99 -8.83 -0.89
N ASN A 132 -19.11 -8.15 0.24
CA ASN A 132 -19.33 -8.73 1.58
C ASN A 132 -18.14 -9.46 2.21
N GLU A 133 -17.02 -9.68 1.49
CA GLU A 133 -15.82 -10.30 2.09
C GLU A 133 -15.26 -9.46 3.25
N CYS A 134 -15.32 -8.13 3.13
CA CYS A 134 -14.96 -7.21 4.21
C CYS A 134 -15.87 -7.35 5.45
N THR A 135 -17.18 -7.54 5.25
CA THR A 135 -18.14 -7.65 6.35
C THR A 135 -17.94 -8.94 7.15
N LYS A 136 -17.49 -10.02 6.49
CA LYS A 136 -17.15 -11.29 7.15
C LYS A 136 -15.98 -11.16 8.14
N ARG A 137 -15.09 -10.19 7.95
CA ARG A 137 -14.01 -9.87 8.89
C ARG A 137 -14.46 -9.03 10.08
N GLY A 138 -15.65 -8.44 10.00
CA GLY A 138 -16.24 -7.62 11.04
C GLY A 138 -16.92 -6.38 10.48
N LEU A 139 -17.97 -5.90 11.16
CA LEU A 139 -18.76 -4.75 10.73
C LEU A 139 -17.95 -3.45 10.61
N HIS A 140 -16.86 -3.33 11.37
CA HIS A 140 -15.98 -2.15 11.39
C HIS A 140 -14.56 -2.45 10.87
N PHE A 141 -14.38 -3.60 10.20
CA PHE A 141 -13.06 -3.98 9.71
C PHE A 141 -12.58 -3.03 8.61
N SER A 142 -11.34 -2.54 8.76
CA SER A 142 -10.64 -1.74 7.76
C SER A 142 -9.26 -2.34 7.52
N GLY A 143 -8.87 -2.49 6.26
CA GLY A 143 -7.64 -3.19 5.87
C GLY A 143 -7.75 -3.82 4.49
N ASN A 144 -6.77 -4.63 4.12
CA ASN A 144 -6.78 -5.38 2.87
C ASN A 144 -6.94 -6.87 3.15
N ILE A 145 -7.69 -7.56 2.31
CA ILE A 145 -7.87 -9.01 2.40
C ILE A 145 -7.58 -9.67 1.05
N ALA A 146 -7.13 -10.92 1.10
CA ALA A 146 -6.88 -11.68 -0.12
C ALA A 146 -8.20 -11.98 -0.86
N ASP A 147 -8.19 -11.78 -2.18
CA ASP A 147 -9.27 -12.27 -3.02
C ASP A 147 -9.06 -13.77 -3.30
N GLN A 148 -9.96 -14.59 -2.76
CA GLN A 148 -9.91 -16.04 -2.93
C GLN A 148 -10.15 -16.50 -4.38
N SER A 149 -10.84 -15.70 -5.18
CA SER A 149 -11.12 -16.00 -6.59
C SER A 149 -10.01 -15.54 -7.53
N ASN A 150 -9.20 -14.58 -7.09
CA ASN A 150 -8.10 -14.03 -7.87
C ASN A 150 -6.94 -13.61 -6.96
N HIS A 151 -6.02 -14.53 -6.73
CA HIS A 151 -4.83 -14.30 -5.90
C HIS A 151 -3.92 -13.15 -6.39
N ARG A 152 -4.08 -12.67 -7.63
CA ARG A 152 -3.34 -11.51 -8.18
C ARG A 152 -4.03 -10.17 -7.89
N GLN A 153 -4.98 -10.13 -6.97
CA GLN A 153 -5.56 -8.89 -6.45
C GLN A 153 -5.87 -9.03 -4.97
N TYR A 154 -6.08 -7.89 -4.32
CA TYR A 154 -6.63 -7.82 -2.98
C TYR A 154 -7.88 -6.95 -2.95
N ILE A 155 -8.71 -7.17 -1.94
CA ILE A 155 -9.92 -6.40 -1.69
C ILE A 155 -9.58 -5.38 -0.60
N ALA A 156 -9.73 -4.10 -0.93
CA ALA A 156 -9.62 -3.02 0.04
C ALA A 156 -10.94 -2.87 0.79
N CYS A 157 -10.86 -2.87 2.12
CA CYS A 157 -11.98 -2.80 3.04
C CYS A 157 -11.95 -1.51 3.85
N TRP A 158 -13.13 -0.92 4.01
CA TRP A 158 -13.36 0.23 4.89
C TRP A 158 -14.67 0.05 5.65
N ASP A 159 -14.61 0.06 6.98
CA ASP A 159 -15.79 -0.06 7.85
C ASP A 159 -16.71 -1.23 7.44
N GLY A 160 -16.10 -2.40 7.24
CA GLY A 160 -16.79 -3.63 6.83
C GLY A 160 -17.28 -3.64 5.38
N LYS A 161 -17.00 -2.62 4.57
CA LYS A 161 -17.44 -2.51 3.17
C LYS A 161 -16.28 -2.64 2.19
N THR A 162 -16.53 -3.29 1.06
CA THR A 162 -15.60 -3.34 -0.06
C THR A 162 -15.54 -1.96 -0.73
N VAL A 163 -14.37 -1.32 -0.72
CA VAL A 163 -14.15 -0.03 -1.40
C VAL A 163 -13.51 -0.19 -2.77
N GLY A 164 -12.87 -1.32 -3.04
CA GLY A 164 -12.32 -1.63 -4.35
C GLY A 164 -11.42 -2.86 -4.34
N CYS A 165 -10.89 -3.19 -5.51
CA CYS A 165 -9.89 -4.24 -5.67
C CYS A 165 -8.69 -3.64 -6.37
N VAL A 166 -7.53 -4.04 -5.91
CA VAL A 166 -6.27 -3.58 -6.46
C VAL A 166 -5.53 -4.80 -6.98
N ARG A 167 -5.22 -4.77 -8.27
CA ARG A 167 -4.39 -5.82 -8.88
C ARG A 167 -2.96 -5.67 -8.39
N CYS A 168 -2.38 -6.78 -8.01
CA CYS A 168 -0.96 -6.89 -7.83
C CYS A 168 -0.24 -6.59 -9.16
N PRO A 169 0.93 -5.93 -9.12
CA PRO A 169 1.68 -5.62 -10.31
C PRO A 169 2.32 -6.90 -10.86
N ALA A 170 2.46 -6.95 -12.19
CA ALA A 170 3.00 -8.11 -12.90
C ALA A 170 2.28 -9.43 -12.50
N ASN A 171 3.03 -10.46 -12.12
CA ASN A 171 2.53 -11.79 -11.75
C ASN A 171 2.60 -12.05 -10.24
N LEU A 172 2.65 -10.98 -9.43
CA LEU A 172 2.69 -11.11 -7.97
C LEU A 172 1.33 -11.54 -7.43
N VAL A 173 1.36 -12.19 -6.27
CA VAL A 173 0.21 -12.69 -5.53
C VAL A 173 0.10 -11.93 -4.22
N PHE A 174 -1.11 -11.55 -3.81
CA PHE A 174 -1.31 -10.88 -2.53
C PHE A 174 -1.19 -11.87 -1.37
N ASP A 175 -0.25 -11.59 -0.46
CA ASP A 175 -0.12 -12.24 0.83
C ASP A 175 -0.76 -11.35 1.90
N GLU A 176 -1.80 -11.87 2.54
CA GLU A 176 -2.56 -11.12 3.55
C GLU A 176 -1.79 -10.96 4.87
N ILE A 177 -0.92 -11.91 5.22
CA ILE A 177 -0.10 -11.85 6.45
C ILE A 177 0.92 -10.72 6.33
N MET A 178 1.55 -10.60 5.17
CA MET A 178 2.49 -9.52 4.86
C MET A 178 1.81 -8.23 4.38
N ASN A 179 0.50 -8.28 4.10
CA ASN A 179 -0.28 -7.20 3.51
C ASN A 179 0.41 -6.62 2.26
N ALA A 180 0.89 -7.50 1.38
CA ALA A 180 1.77 -7.14 0.27
C ALA A 180 1.57 -8.07 -0.94
N CYS A 181 1.81 -7.54 -2.14
CA CYS A 181 1.97 -8.36 -3.33
C CYS A 181 3.38 -8.93 -3.38
N VAL A 182 3.50 -10.25 -3.31
CA VAL A 182 4.77 -10.97 -3.23
C VAL A 182 4.91 -11.98 -4.37
N TYR A 183 6.12 -12.47 -4.58
CA TYR A 183 6.33 -13.53 -5.56
C TYR A 183 5.64 -14.81 -5.08
N PRO A 184 4.91 -15.50 -5.97
CA PRO A 184 4.33 -16.79 -5.60
C PRO A 184 5.46 -17.75 -5.24
N VAL A 185 5.35 -18.40 -4.08
CA VAL A 185 6.22 -19.51 -3.71
C VAL A 185 6.03 -20.63 -4.74
N ALA A 186 7.11 -21.26 -5.18
CA ALA A 186 7.01 -22.50 -5.94
C ALA A 186 6.34 -23.55 -5.03
N PRO A 187 5.47 -24.43 -5.57
CA PRO A 187 4.91 -25.52 -4.77
C PRO A 187 6.06 -26.40 -4.28
N ASP A 188 6.28 -26.40 -2.97
CA ASP A 188 7.26 -27.28 -2.36
C ASP A 188 6.68 -28.70 -2.35
N ASN A 189 7.29 -29.62 -3.10
CA ASN A 189 6.79 -30.99 -3.25
C ASN A 189 7.03 -31.85 -2.00
N ASN A 190 7.47 -31.26 -0.88
CA ASN A 190 7.83 -32.00 0.32
C ASN A 190 7.27 -31.31 1.57
N ASN A 191 6.14 -31.84 2.04
CA ASN A 191 5.60 -31.74 3.40
C ASN A 191 5.62 -30.37 4.08
N GLY A 192 4.48 -29.68 3.99
CA GLY A 192 3.86 -29.01 5.14
C GLY A 192 4.64 -27.84 5.74
N GLY A 193 4.46 -26.67 5.14
CA GLY A 193 4.41 -25.40 5.89
C GLY A 193 5.73 -24.87 6.41
N LEU A 194 6.56 -24.33 5.53
CA LEU A 194 7.36 -23.14 5.82
C LEU A 194 7.70 -22.45 4.49
N ASN A 195 7.21 -21.22 4.28
CA ASN A 195 7.48 -20.46 3.06
C ASN A 195 8.95 -20.03 3.04
N VAL A 196 9.73 -20.60 2.12
CA VAL A 196 11.10 -20.13 1.83
C VAL A 196 11.01 -19.06 0.75
N TYR A 197 11.44 -17.84 1.10
CA TYR A 197 11.57 -16.71 0.19
C TYR A 197 12.85 -16.88 -0.64
N LEU A 198 12.74 -16.89 -1.98
CA LEU A 198 13.87 -16.86 -2.92
C LEU A 198 14.47 -15.45 -3.05
#